data_AF-A0A533B8N9-F1
#
_entry.id   AF-A0A533B8N9-F1
#
_cell.length_a   1.000
_cell.length_b   1.000
_cell.length_c   1.000
_cell.angle_alpha   90.00
_cell.angle_beta   90.00
_cell.angle_gamma   90.00
#
_symmetry.space_group_name_H-M   'P 1'
#
loop_
_entity.id
_entity.type
_entity.pdbx_description
1 polymer ?
#
loop_
_entity_poly.entity_id
_entity_poly.type
_entity_poly.pdbx_seq_one_letter_code
_entity_poly.pdbx_strand_id
1 'polypeptide(L)' 'MKPGYRVIIVDTAGVLVSEFQLTESALAQPDAFVAALKQSIEDVEEEEP' A
#
# COMPACT_ATOMS: atom_id res chain seq x y z
N MET A 1 14.02 11.51 13.95
CA MET A 1 13.25 10.91 12.83
C MET A 1 11.80 11.35 13.00
N LYS A 2 11.19 12.01 12.01
CA LYS A 2 9.76 12.31 12.08
C LYS A 2 8.98 10.98 12.06
N PRO A 3 7.94 10.82 12.90
CA PRO A 3 7.10 9.63 12.82
C PRO A 3 6.42 9.60 11.45
N GLY A 4 6.65 8.53 10.69
CA GLY A 4 5.96 8.25 9.43
C GLY A 4 4.93 7.16 9.66
N TYR A 5 3.89 7.13 8.81
CA TYR A 5 2.88 6.07 8.83
C TYR A 5 3.27 4.98 7.83
N ARG A 6 2.87 3.74 8.10
CA ARG A 6 2.98 2.63 7.15
C ARG A 6 1.63 2.00 6.94
N VAL A 7 1.35 1.64 5.69
CA VAL A 7 0.18 0.86 5.31
C VAL A 7 0.69 -0.54 5.02
N ILE A 8 0.18 -1.53 5.74
CA ILE A 8 0.50 -2.93 5.53
C ILE A 8 -0.78 -3.60 5.06
N ILE A 9 -0.69 -4.30 3.92
CA ILE A 9 -1.76 -5.13 3.38
C ILE A 9 -1.43 -6.57 3.77
N VAL A 10 -2.40 -7.24 4.37
CA VAL A 10 -2.32 -8.64 4.77
C VAL A 10 -3.46 -9.42 4.15
N ASP A 11 -3.23 -10.69 3.87
CA ASP A 11 -4.29 -11.59 3.43
C ASP A 11 -5.22 -11.99 4.60
N THR A 12 -6.23 -12.81 4.30
CA THR A 12 -7.19 -13.29 5.33
C THR A 12 -6.57 -14.23 6.37
N ALA A 13 -5.39 -14.80 6.08
CA ALA A 13 -4.60 -15.60 7.02
C ALA A 13 -3.63 -14.75 7.87
N GLY A 14 -3.57 -13.44 7.63
CA GLY A 14 -2.69 -12.51 8.33
C GLY A 14 -1.26 -12.50 7.79
N VAL A 15 -1.02 -13.07 6.60
CA VAL A 15 0.29 -13.04 5.91
C VAL A 15 0.47 -11.67 5.26
N LEU A 16 1.66 -11.09 5.39
CA LEU A 16 2.00 -9.81 4.75
C LEU A 16 2.10 -9.98 3.24
N VAL A 17 1.32 -9.19 2.54
CA VAL A 17 1.21 -9.20 1.07
C VAL A 17 1.92 -7.97 0.48
N SER A 18 1.75 -6.79 1.08
CA SER A 18 2.38 -5.55 0.60
C SER A 18 2.62 -4.53 1.72
N GLU A 19 3.65 -3.70 1.58
CA GLU A 19 4.01 -2.64 2.53
C GLU A 19 4.27 -1.32 1.80
N PHE A 20 3.60 -0.26 2.25
CA PHE A 20 3.78 1.10 1.75
C PHE A 20 4.19 2.03 2.88
N GLN A 21 5.16 2.90 2.60
CA GLN A 21 5.53 3.97 3.51
C GLN A 21 4.82 5.26 3.13
N LEU A 22 4.11 5.86 4.08
CA LEU A 22 3.51 7.17 3.91
C LEU A 22 4.59 8.24 4.11
N THR A 23 5.11 8.74 2.99
CA THR A 23 6.09 9.82 2.95
C THR A 23 5.42 11.19 2.92
N GLU A 24 6.18 12.27 3.18
CA GLU A 24 5.66 13.64 3.00
C GLU A 24 5.21 13.90 1.55
N SER A 25 5.85 13.26 0.57
CA SER A 25 5.46 13.35 -0.84
C SER A 25 4.12 12.66 -1.12
N ALA A 26 3.88 11.50 -0.49
CA ALA A 26 2.60 10.80 -0.58
C ALA A 26 1.46 11.61 0.06
N LEU A 27 1.73 12.27 1.19
CA LEU A 27 0.77 13.18 1.84
C LEU A 27 0.46 14.43 1.00
N ALA A 28 1.42 14.90 0.21
CA ALA A 28 1.23 16.04 -0.69
C ALA A 28 0.37 15.69 -1.92
N GLN A 29 0.22 14.40 -2.24
CA GLN A 29 -0.53 13.91 -3.40
C GLN A 29 -1.38 12.69 -3.03
N PRO A 30 -2.41 12.89 -2.18
CA PRO A 30 -3.18 11.78 -1.61
C PRO A 30 -3.88 10.93 -2.68
N ASP A 31 -4.42 11.54 -3.73
CA ASP A 31 -5.13 10.81 -4.79
C ASP A 31 -4.19 9.88 -5.58
N ALA A 32 -2.98 10.35 -5.89
CA ALA A 32 -1.97 9.55 -6.58
C ALA A 32 -1.48 8.39 -5.71
N PHE A 33 -1.31 8.63 -4.40
CA PHE A 33 -0.96 7.57 -3.45
C PHE A 33 -2.06 6.51 -3.34
N VAL A 34 -3.33 6.92 -3.23
CA VAL A 34 -4.47 6.00 -3.18
C VAL A 34 -4.62 5.22 -4.49
N ALA A 35 -4.37 5.84 -5.64
CA ALA A 35 -4.40 5.15 -6.93
C ALA A 35 -3.30 4.07 -7.02
N ALA A 36 -2.07 4.39 -6.61
CA ALA A 36 -0.97 3.42 -6.58
C ALA A 36 -1.24 2.27 -5.60
N LEU A 37 -1.86 2.56 -4.46
CA LEU A 37 -2.27 1.55 -3.48
C LEU A 37 -3.30 0.58 -4.06
N LYS A 38 -4.31 1.09 -4.77
CA LYS A 38 -5.33 0.28 -5.43
C LYS A 38 -4.74 -0.62 -6.51
N GLN A 39 -3.87 -0.07 -7.36
CA GLN A 39 -3.21 -0.85 -8.40
C GLN A 39 -2.41 -2.02 -7.81
N SER A 40 -1.65 -1.78 -6.74
CA SER A 40 -0.88 -2.86 -6.12
C SER A 40 -1.75 -3.93 -5.44
N ILE A 41 -3.02 -3.64 -5.11
CA ILE A 41 -3.96 -4.66 -4.64
C ILE A 41 -4.41 -5.50 -5.83
N GLU A 42 -4.81 -4.84 -6.92
CA GLU A 42 -5.23 -5.50 -8.16
C GLU A 42 -4.12 -6.40 -8.73
N ASP A 43 -2.88 -5.93 -8.74
CA ASP A 43 -1.71 -6.70 -9.21
C ASP A 43 -1.49 -8.00 -8.41
N VAL A 44 -1.83 -8.01 -7.13
CA VAL A 44 -1.75 -9.22 -6.29
C VAL A 44 -2.91 -10.16 -6.58
N GLU A 45 -4.12 -9.63 -6.76
CA GLU A 45 -5.32 -10.43 -7.07
C GLU A 45 -5.23 -11.11 -8.45
N GLU A 46 -4.53 -10.51 -9.42
CA GLU A 46 -4.31 -11.09 -10.75
C GLU A 46 -3.19 -12.16 -10.80
N GLU A 47 -2.35 -12.27 -9.76
CA GLU A 47 -1.27 -13.28 -9.69
C GLU A 47 -1.75 -14.68 -9.21
N GLU A 48 -3.05 -14.89 -8.99
CA GLU A 48 -3.64 -16.22 -8.73
C GLU A 48 -4.04 -16.96 -10.03
N PRO A 49 -3.34 -18.05 -10.45
CA PRO A 49 -3.80 -18.98 -11.49
C PRO A 49 -4.83 -20.02 -10.99
#